data_AF-A0A132HNE1-F1
#
_entry.id   AF-A0A132HNE1-F1
#
_cell.length_a   1.000
_cell.length_b   1.000
_cell.length_c   1.000
_cell.angle_alpha   90.00
_cell.angle_beta   90.00
_cell.angle_gamma   90.00
#
_symmetry.space_group_name_H-M   'P 1'
#
loop_
_entity.id
_entity.type
_entity.pdbx_description
1 polymer ?
#
loop_
_entity_poly.entity_id
_entity_poly.type
_entity_poly.pdbx_seq_one_letter_code
_entity_poly.pdbx_strand_id
1 'polypeptide(L)'
;METNTECKIVGRCPVCGEGDIVRTEYGYCCDARKQGSGKKCGFIIHHKHHGIEFDDELARKLITDGSTEEMTMWNVNGHPFQARFIIENGKVDVEIKSHYLDGRCPVCGGRVVKTGKGYSCENSIPQEPLCSFHVPGILGNRKITDSEMEDFLAGNAQVLDGFSNGDGKVFSSVLTLSEDGKVMLDSRIAVCPVCGGDILVSPSAFNCSNYSNPDIKCKFMSWRNIAGHVITKQEMQEICEEGQTKELLELYKNNGAIYYKKLGLSEDKKSIIKI
;
A
#
# COMPACT_ATOMS: atom_id res chain seq x y z
N MET A 1 40.87 -41.83 22.66
CA MET A 1 41.14 -41.03 21.45
C MET A 1 40.11 -39.94 21.41
N GLU A 2 40.44 -38.78 21.99
CA GLU A 2 39.62 -37.57 21.88
C GLU A 2 39.73 -37.10 20.42
N THR A 3 38.65 -37.21 19.67
CA THR A 3 38.56 -36.61 18.34
C THR A 3 38.55 -35.10 18.52
N ASN A 4 39.72 -34.49 18.37
CA ASN A 4 39.91 -33.05 18.39
C ASN A 4 39.23 -32.47 17.15
N THR A 5 37.92 -32.20 17.25
CA THR A 5 37.17 -31.51 16.21
C THR A 5 37.69 -30.08 16.15
N GLU A 6 38.48 -29.77 15.12
CA GLU A 6 38.96 -28.41 14.87
C GLU A 6 37.77 -27.44 14.85
N CYS A 7 37.70 -26.55 15.85
CA CYS A 7 36.71 -25.49 15.90
C CYS A 7 37.07 -24.45 14.84
N LYS A 8 36.31 -24.40 13.75
CA LYS A 8 36.51 -23.43 12.68
C LYS A 8 36.14 -22.03 13.18
N ILE A 9 37.12 -21.12 13.24
CA ILE A 9 36.92 -19.71 13.58
C ILE A 9 36.31 -18.98 12.37
N VAL A 10 35.18 -18.33 12.60
CA VAL A 10 34.42 -17.58 11.59
C VAL A 10 34.74 -16.09 11.62
N GLY A 11 35.06 -15.53 12.79
CA GLY A 11 35.47 -14.14 12.92
C GLY A 11 35.32 -13.63 14.36
N ARG A 12 35.60 -12.35 14.59
CA ARG A 12 35.56 -11.77 15.93
C ARG A 12 34.12 -11.54 16.39
N CYS A 13 33.85 -11.73 17.68
CA CYS A 13 32.51 -11.57 18.24
C CYS A 13 32.05 -10.09 18.17
N PRO A 14 30.90 -9.81 17.53
CA PRO A 14 30.39 -8.43 17.39
C PRO A 14 29.79 -7.87 18.69
N VAL A 15 29.52 -8.74 19.68
CA VAL A 15 28.87 -8.34 20.93
C VAL A 15 29.87 -8.00 22.03
N CYS A 16 30.91 -8.84 22.22
CA CYS A 16 31.91 -8.61 23.27
C CYS A 16 33.23 -8.01 22.76
N GLY A 17 33.53 -8.12 21.46
CA GLY A 17 34.80 -7.66 20.89
C GLY A 17 36.05 -8.42 21.37
N GLU A 18 35.93 -9.38 22.28
CA GLU A 18 37.07 -10.07 22.90
C GLU A 18 37.21 -11.51 22.42
N GLY A 19 36.11 -12.25 22.27
CA GLY A 19 36.12 -13.64 21.80
C GLY A 19 35.98 -13.78 20.30
N ASP A 20 36.30 -14.96 19.81
CA ASP A 20 36.05 -15.42 18.46
C ASP A 20 34.73 -16.18 18.37
N ILE A 21 34.06 -16.05 17.22
CA ILE A 21 32.90 -16.84 16.84
C ILE A 21 33.41 -18.13 16.22
N VAL A 22 33.11 -19.24 16.89
CA VAL A 22 33.50 -20.58 16.47
C VAL A 22 32.29 -21.37 16.01
N ARG A 23 32.46 -22.18 14.96
CA ARG A 23 31.46 -23.14 14.52
C ARG A 23 31.47 -24.38 15.40
N THR A 24 30.29 -24.78 15.84
CA THR A 24 30.02 -25.97 16.67
C THR A 24 28.95 -26.83 15.99
N GLU A 25 28.61 -27.98 16.58
CA GLU A 25 27.52 -28.83 16.11
C GLU A 25 26.13 -28.19 16.23
N TYR A 26 25.96 -27.20 17.12
CA TYR A 26 24.66 -26.55 17.39
C TYR A 26 24.50 -25.18 16.73
N GLY A 27 25.55 -24.67 16.08
CA GLY A 27 25.57 -23.34 15.45
C GLY A 27 26.91 -22.67 15.61
N TYR A 28 26.91 -21.35 15.67
CA TYR A 28 28.09 -20.51 15.90
C TYR A 28 27.96 -19.84 17.26
N CYS A 29 29.01 -19.85 18.08
CA CYS A 29 28.97 -19.23 19.40
C CYS A 29 30.27 -18.51 19.72
N CYS A 30 30.18 -17.52 20.60
CA CYS A 30 31.36 -16.84 21.12
C CYS A 30 32.14 -17.75 22.09
N ASP A 31 33.45 -17.84 21.88
CA ASP A 31 34.37 -18.64 22.69
C ASP A 31 34.89 -17.91 23.95
N ALA A 32 34.64 -16.60 24.06
CA ALA A 32 35.10 -15.77 25.18
C ALA A 32 34.71 -16.42 26.51
N ARG A 33 35.72 -16.73 27.33
CA ARG A 33 35.54 -17.17 28.72
C ARG A 33 35.49 -15.94 29.63
N LYS A 34 34.73 -16.04 30.73
CA LYS A 34 34.52 -14.94 31.69
C LYS A 34 35.83 -14.21 32.03
N GLN A 35 35.87 -12.89 31.88
CA GLN A 35 36.85 -12.05 32.57
C GLN A 35 36.13 -10.97 33.39
N GLY A 36 36.55 -10.82 34.66
CA GLY A 36 36.27 -9.68 35.53
C GLY A 36 34.85 -9.50 36.10
N SER A 37 33.78 -9.86 35.39
CA SER A 37 32.39 -9.52 35.78
C SER A 37 31.43 -10.72 35.92
N GLY A 38 31.91 -11.95 35.74
CA GLY A 38 31.14 -13.15 36.12
C GLY A 38 30.10 -13.65 35.10
N LYS A 39 29.95 -13.09 33.90
CA LYS A 39 29.09 -13.67 32.83
C LYS A 39 29.85 -13.91 31.53
N LYS A 40 29.65 -15.10 30.96
CA LYS A 40 30.18 -15.52 29.64
C LYS A 40 29.40 -14.78 28.55
N CYS A 41 30.04 -14.38 27.44
CA CYS A 41 29.30 -13.84 26.29
C CYS A 41 28.31 -14.89 25.78
N GLY A 42 27.03 -14.51 25.70
CA GLY A 42 25.93 -15.41 25.31
C GLY A 42 25.55 -15.34 23.83
N PHE A 43 26.36 -14.70 22.98
CA PHE A 43 26.06 -14.54 21.57
C PHE A 43 26.13 -15.90 20.83
N ILE A 44 25.03 -16.25 20.17
CA ILE A 44 24.85 -17.52 19.45
C ILE A 44 24.11 -17.23 18.14
N ILE A 45 24.52 -17.90 17.07
CA ILE A 45 23.82 -18.00 15.79
C ILE A 45 23.44 -19.47 15.60
N HIS A 46 22.15 -19.78 15.50
CA HIS A 46 21.71 -21.16 15.26
C HIS A 46 21.97 -21.59 13.82
N HIS A 47 22.29 -22.87 13.59
CA HIS A 47 22.48 -23.41 12.23
C HIS A 47 21.26 -23.24 11.32
N LYS A 48 20.06 -23.17 11.90
CA LYS A 48 18.83 -22.97 11.14
C LYS A 48 17.97 -21.89 11.81
N HIS A 49 17.54 -20.91 11.02
CA HIS A 49 16.65 -19.84 11.47
C HIS A 49 15.70 -19.44 10.34
N HIS A 50 14.39 -19.42 10.59
CA HIS A 50 13.36 -19.04 9.59
C HIS A 50 13.51 -19.69 8.21
N GLY A 51 13.86 -20.99 8.19
CA GLY A 51 14.03 -21.76 6.96
C GLY A 51 15.39 -21.60 6.27
N ILE A 52 16.28 -20.74 6.78
CA ILE A 52 17.64 -20.54 6.27
C ILE A 52 18.63 -21.39 7.05
N GLU A 53 19.55 -22.05 6.34
CA GLU A 53 20.72 -22.72 6.92
C GLU A 53 21.90 -21.76 6.92
N PHE A 54 22.51 -21.52 8.08
CA PHE A 54 23.65 -20.64 8.23
C PHE A 54 24.95 -21.37 7.86
N ASP A 55 25.53 -21.01 6.74
CA ASP A 55 26.90 -21.36 6.39
C ASP A 55 27.93 -20.36 6.96
N ASP A 56 29.21 -20.66 6.76
CA ASP A 56 30.31 -19.85 7.30
C ASP A 56 30.35 -18.45 6.66
N GLU A 57 29.86 -18.30 5.43
CA GLU A 57 29.87 -17.04 4.70
C GLU A 57 28.78 -16.11 5.23
N LEU A 58 27.55 -16.62 5.38
CA LEU A 58 26.43 -15.89 5.95
C LEU A 58 26.69 -15.49 7.40
N ALA A 59 27.24 -16.42 8.20
CA ALA A 59 27.64 -16.15 9.57
C ALA A 59 28.72 -15.06 9.64
N ARG A 60 29.75 -15.13 8.77
CA ARG A 60 30.81 -14.11 8.68
C ARG A 60 30.26 -12.74 8.29
N LYS A 61 29.34 -12.69 7.32
CA LYS A 61 28.70 -11.45 6.88
C LYS A 61 27.93 -10.79 8.02
N LEU A 62 27.06 -11.55 8.69
CA LEU A 62 26.26 -11.05 9.81
C LEU A 62 27.13 -10.48 10.95
N ILE A 63 28.22 -11.16 11.32
CA ILE A 63 29.09 -10.70 12.42
C ILE A 63 30.00 -9.53 12.02
N THR A 64 30.31 -9.36 10.73
CA THR A 64 31.18 -8.27 10.25
C THR A 64 30.37 -7.01 10.02
N ASP A 65 29.23 -7.13 9.36
CA ASP A 65 28.43 -6.00 8.89
C ASP A 65 27.29 -5.65 9.86
N GLY A 66 27.05 -6.49 10.87
CA GLY A 66 25.92 -6.38 11.80
C GLY A 66 24.56 -6.71 11.18
N SER A 67 24.50 -6.95 9.87
CA SER A 67 23.31 -7.36 9.13
C SER A 67 23.67 -8.14 7.87
N THR A 68 22.71 -8.88 7.32
CA THR A 68 22.86 -9.56 6.02
C THR A 68 22.15 -8.79 4.91
N GLU A 69 22.33 -9.27 3.67
CA GLU A 69 21.42 -8.89 2.58
C GLU A 69 20.01 -9.44 2.82
N GLU A 70 19.06 -8.85 2.11
CA GLU A 70 17.68 -9.33 2.06
C GLU A 70 17.62 -10.70 1.39
N MET A 71 16.79 -11.58 1.95
CA MET A 71 16.53 -12.92 1.43
C MET A 71 15.11 -13.37 1.77
N THR A 72 14.66 -14.38 1.04
CA THR A 72 13.38 -15.04 1.31
C THR A 72 13.50 -15.95 2.52
N MET A 73 12.77 -15.66 3.59
CA MET A 73 12.64 -16.47 4.80
C MET A 73 11.24 -17.08 4.92
N TRP A 74 11.04 -18.07 5.80
CA TRP A 74 9.76 -18.74 6.00
C TRP A 74 9.28 -18.62 7.43
N ASN A 75 8.00 -18.26 7.60
CA ASN A 75 7.37 -18.27 8.92
C ASN A 75 6.96 -19.69 9.34
N VAL A 76 6.48 -19.84 10.57
CA VAL A 76 6.05 -21.14 11.13
C VAL A 76 4.94 -21.84 10.33
N ASN A 77 4.18 -21.08 9.54
CA ASN A 77 3.11 -21.58 8.68
C ASN A 77 3.60 -21.89 7.25
N GLY A 78 4.90 -21.73 6.97
CA GLY A 78 5.50 -21.96 5.66
C GLY A 78 5.27 -20.85 4.64
N HIS A 79 4.77 -19.68 5.04
CA HIS A 79 4.65 -18.54 4.13
C HIS A 79 5.99 -17.81 4.00
N PRO A 80 6.44 -17.53 2.75
CA PRO A 80 7.67 -16.80 2.52
C PRO A 80 7.50 -15.30 2.83
N PHE A 81 8.57 -14.66 3.30
CA PHE A 81 8.66 -13.21 3.48
C PHE A 81 10.08 -12.72 3.19
N GLN A 82 10.22 -11.48 2.73
CA GLN A 82 11.54 -10.87 2.52
C GLN A 82 12.05 -10.27 3.82
N ALA A 83 13.26 -10.62 4.22
CA ALA A 83 13.88 -10.12 5.45
C ALA A 83 15.39 -10.24 5.40
N ARG A 84 16.07 -9.66 6.38
CA ARG A 84 17.50 -9.87 6.61
C ARG A 84 17.75 -10.22 8.07
N PHE A 85 18.84 -10.93 8.34
CA PHE A 85 19.30 -11.09 9.71
C PHE A 85 19.99 -9.82 10.16
N ILE A 86 19.74 -9.42 11.40
CA ILE A 86 20.40 -8.30 12.06
C ILE A 86 20.92 -8.74 13.42
N ILE A 87 21.88 -8.00 13.97
CA ILE A 87 22.28 -8.15 15.37
C ILE A 87 21.66 -7.00 16.16
N GLU A 88 20.63 -7.31 16.95
CA GLU A 88 19.95 -6.35 17.81
C GLU A 88 20.03 -6.81 19.27
N ASN A 89 20.36 -5.89 20.18
CA ASN A 89 20.48 -6.18 21.62
C ASN A 89 21.38 -7.40 21.95
N GLY A 90 22.44 -7.60 21.15
CA GLY A 90 23.39 -8.70 21.33
C GLY A 90 22.84 -10.09 20.97
N LYS A 91 21.78 -10.16 20.15
CA LYS A 91 21.19 -11.39 19.63
C LYS A 91 20.98 -11.28 18.12
N VAL A 92 20.91 -12.43 17.45
CA VAL A 92 20.46 -12.47 16.07
C VAL A 92 18.94 -12.29 16.04
N ASP A 93 18.48 -11.29 15.30
CA ASP A 93 17.08 -11.03 15.04
C ASP A 93 16.82 -10.96 13.52
N VAL A 94 15.55 -10.83 13.13
CA VAL A 94 15.11 -10.78 11.75
C VAL A 94 14.40 -9.46 11.50
N GLU A 95 14.98 -8.62 10.65
CA GLU A 95 14.33 -7.41 10.18
C GLU A 95 13.51 -7.73 8.91
N ILE A 96 12.19 -7.64 9.02
CA ILE A 96 11.27 -7.89 7.91
C ILE A 96 11.22 -6.67 6.99
N LYS A 97 11.45 -6.89 5.69
CA LYS A 97 11.25 -5.87 4.68
C LYS A 97 9.76 -5.56 4.55
N SER A 98 9.37 -4.37 5.01
CA SER A 98 8.01 -3.87 4.90
C SER A 98 7.88 -2.93 3.70
N HIS A 99 6.86 -3.15 2.87
CA HIS A 99 6.54 -2.24 1.76
C HIS A 99 5.54 -1.19 2.26
N TYR A 100 6.05 -0.04 2.68
CA TYR A 100 5.23 1.11 3.04
C TYR A 100 4.80 1.88 1.80
N LEU A 101 3.57 2.39 1.82
CA LEU A 101 3.04 3.26 0.78
C LEU A 101 3.35 4.72 1.05
N ASP A 102 3.38 5.52 -0.02
CA ASP A 102 3.46 6.97 0.05
C ASP A 102 2.09 7.56 0.46
N GLY A 103 1.89 7.68 1.77
CA GLY A 103 0.67 8.21 2.34
C GLY A 103 0.55 7.94 3.84
N ARG A 104 -0.33 8.68 4.51
CA ARG A 104 -0.60 8.50 5.94
C ARG A 104 -1.98 7.90 6.15
N CYS A 105 -2.09 7.06 7.17
CA CYS A 105 -3.36 6.47 7.57
C CYS A 105 -4.37 7.59 7.85
N PRO A 106 -5.53 7.59 7.18
CA PRO A 106 -6.49 8.68 7.33
C PRO A 106 -7.24 8.64 8.68
N VAL A 107 -7.06 7.57 9.46
CA VAL A 107 -7.68 7.40 10.78
C VAL A 107 -6.77 7.88 11.92
N CYS A 108 -5.47 7.59 11.87
CA CYS A 108 -4.54 7.90 12.97
C CYS A 108 -3.25 8.61 12.56
N GLY A 109 -3.00 8.84 11.27
CA GLY A 109 -1.78 9.49 10.78
C GLY A 109 -0.53 8.60 10.72
N GLY A 110 -0.59 7.34 11.16
CA GLY A 110 0.52 6.37 11.04
C GLY A 110 0.86 6.00 9.60
N ARG A 111 1.95 5.26 9.37
CA ARG A 111 2.29 4.75 8.03
C ARG A 111 1.33 3.62 7.62
N VAL A 112 1.14 3.47 6.30
CA VAL A 112 0.37 2.37 5.72
C VAL A 112 1.34 1.39 5.07
N VAL A 113 1.20 0.10 5.37
CA VAL A 113 2.03 -0.99 4.85
C VAL A 113 1.18 -1.92 3.99
N LYS A 114 1.74 -2.36 2.87
CA LYS A 114 1.18 -3.41 2.03
C LYS A 114 1.41 -4.77 2.65
N THR A 115 0.35 -5.54 2.79
CA THR A 115 0.35 -6.90 3.32
C THR A 115 -0.08 -7.88 2.23
N GLY A 116 0.06 -9.18 2.48
CA GLY A 116 -0.45 -10.21 1.56
C GLY A 116 -1.98 -10.18 1.38
N LYS A 117 -2.73 -9.50 2.27
CA LYS A 117 -4.19 -9.39 2.21
C LYS A 117 -4.68 -8.03 1.73
N GLY A 118 -3.80 -7.05 1.54
CA GLY A 118 -4.17 -5.69 1.14
C GLY A 118 -3.26 -4.63 1.75
N TYR A 119 -3.84 -3.64 2.40
CA TYR A 119 -3.15 -2.50 2.99
C TYR A 119 -3.59 -2.33 4.44
N SER A 120 -2.66 -1.99 5.33
CA SER A 120 -2.96 -1.87 6.77
C SER A 120 -2.18 -0.74 7.39
N CYS A 121 -2.74 -0.08 8.39
CA CYS A 121 -1.95 0.83 9.20
C CYS A 121 -0.91 0.05 10.01
N GLU A 122 0.31 0.57 10.14
CA GLU A 122 1.33 -0.06 11.00
C GLU A 122 0.87 -0.20 12.45
N ASN A 123 0.04 0.72 12.94
CA ASN A 123 -0.50 0.72 14.30
C ASN A 123 -1.66 -0.29 14.49
N SER A 124 -2.09 -0.98 13.42
CA SER A 124 -3.11 -2.05 13.50
C SER A 124 -2.51 -3.46 13.55
N ILE A 125 -1.19 -3.59 13.44
CA ILE A 125 -0.46 -4.87 13.34
C ILE A 125 0.00 -5.43 14.70
N PRO A 126 0.46 -4.63 15.67
CA PRO A 126 0.88 -5.12 16.98
C PRO A 126 -0.21 -5.91 17.72
N GLN A 127 0.19 -6.71 18.72
CA GLN A 127 -0.75 -7.51 19.53
C GLN A 127 -1.82 -6.66 20.22
N GLU A 128 -1.47 -5.44 20.64
CA GLU A 128 -2.39 -4.42 21.15
C GLU A 128 -2.54 -3.31 20.11
N PRO A 129 -3.51 -3.42 19.17
CA PRO A 129 -3.65 -2.46 18.08
C PRO A 129 -4.22 -1.12 18.57
N LEU A 130 -3.61 -0.03 18.12
CA LEU A 130 -4.04 1.36 18.39
C LEU A 130 -4.86 1.95 17.24
N CYS A 131 -4.96 1.23 16.12
CA CYS A 131 -5.73 1.62 14.94
C CYS A 131 -6.41 0.39 14.33
N SER A 132 -7.53 0.59 13.65
CA SER A 132 -8.30 -0.47 12.97
C SER A 132 -8.29 -0.33 11.44
N PHE A 133 -7.55 0.63 10.89
CA PHE A 133 -7.53 0.90 9.45
C PHE A 133 -6.90 -0.27 8.67
N HIS A 134 -7.73 -0.92 7.85
CA HIS A 134 -7.35 -1.99 6.95
C HIS A 134 -8.20 -1.93 5.67
N VAL A 135 -7.55 -2.15 4.53
CA VAL A 135 -8.19 -2.21 3.21
C VAL A 135 -7.83 -3.54 2.55
N PRO A 136 -8.81 -4.40 2.23
CA PRO A 136 -8.55 -5.59 1.42
C PRO A 136 -7.93 -5.23 0.08
N GLY A 137 -6.96 -6.03 -0.40
CA GLY A 137 -6.31 -5.81 -1.70
C GLY A 137 -7.24 -6.01 -2.89
N ILE A 138 -8.41 -6.61 -2.67
CA ILE A 138 -9.48 -6.79 -3.64
C ILE A 138 -10.74 -6.15 -3.10
N LEU A 139 -11.29 -5.18 -3.84
CA LEU A 139 -12.59 -4.55 -3.59
C LEU A 139 -13.44 -4.70 -4.84
N GLY A 140 -14.72 -5.06 -4.70
CA GLY A 140 -15.64 -5.20 -5.84
C GLY A 140 -15.08 -6.08 -6.97
N ASN A 141 -14.53 -7.25 -6.63
CA ASN A 141 -13.88 -8.20 -7.55
C ASN A 141 -12.71 -7.63 -8.38
N ARG A 142 -12.12 -6.52 -7.92
CA ARG A 142 -11.02 -5.84 -8.59
C ARG A 142 -9.86 -5.63 -7.62
N LYS A 143 -8.64 -5.94 -8.08
CA LYS A 143 -7.42 -5.67 -7.31
C LYS A 143 -7.15 -4.16 -7.25
N ILE A 144 -6.98 -3.61 -6.05
CA ILE A 144 -6.53 -2.23 -5.85
C ILE A 144 -5.01 -2.17 -5.96
N THR A 145 -4.49 -1.26 -6.78
CA THR A 145 -3.04 -1.07 -6.98
C THR A 145 -2.44 -0.17 -5.90
N ASP A 146 -1.10 -0.19 -5.78
CA ASP A 146 -0.39 0.64 -4.79
C ASP A 146 -0.64 2.13 -5.07
N SER A 147 -0.50 2.55 -6.34
CA SER A 147 -0.76 3.93 -6.77
C SER A 147 -2.20 4.39 -6.51
N GLU A 148 -3.21 3.54 -6.73
CA GLU A 148 -4.61 3.90 -6.42
C GLU A 148 -4.85 4.06 -4.91
N MET A 149 -4.16 3.25 -4.10
CA MET A 149 -4.21 3.36 -2.66
C MET A 149 -3.48 4.62 -2.19
N GLU A 150 -2.33 4.95 -2.76
CA GLU A 150 -1.56 6.18 -2.49
C GLU A 150 -2.36 7.43 -2.85
N ASP A 151 -2.99 7.47 -4.02
CA ASP A 151 -3.90 8.55 -4.42
C ASP A 151 -5.02 8.76 -3.40
N PHE A 152 -5.61 7.66 -2.91
CA PHE A 152 -6.62 7.73 -1.84
C PHE A 152 -6.04 8.26 -0.53
N LEU A 153 -4.87 7.79 -0.09
CA LEU A 153 -4.22 8.25 1.15
C LEU A 153 -3.80 9.71 1.07
N ALA A 154 -3.49 10.23 -0.11
CA ALA A 154 -3.19 11.63 -0.38
C ALA A 154 -4.44 12.52 -0.42
N GLY A 155 -5.65 11.95 -0.34
CA GLY A 155 -6.92 12.69 -0.46
C GLY A 155 -7.36 12.94 -1.92
N ASN A 156 -6.65 12.37 -2.89
CA ASN A 156 -6.87 12.54 -4.33
C ASN A 156 -7.56 11.32 -4.95
N ALA A 157 -8.52 10.72 -4.26
CA ALA A 157 -9.21 9.52 -4.73
C ALA A 157 -9.85 9.72 -6.11
N GLN A 158 -9.37 8.96 -7.10
CA GLN A 158 -9.82 9.02 -8.50
C GLN A 158 -11.00 8.09 -8.79
N VAL A 159 -11.65 8.30 -9.93
CA VAL A 159 -12.62 7.32 -10.47
C VAL A 159 -11.86 6.09 -10.92
N LEU A 160 -12.24 4.94 -10.37
CA LEU A 160 -11.67 3.63 -10.69
C LEU A 160 -12.69 2.79 -11.44
N ASP A 161 -12.24 2.15 -12.50
CA ASP A 161 -13.04 1.32 -13.40
C ASP A 161 -12.76 -0.17 -13.21
N GLY A 162 -13.69 -1.02 -13.66
CA GLY A 162 -13.50 -2.46 -13.71
C GLY A 162 -13.91 -3.21 -12.45
N PHE A 163 -14.65 -2.58 -11.53
CA PHE A 163 -15.33 -3.31 -10.47
C PHE A 163 -16.49 -4.12 -11.04
N SER A 164 -16.85 -5.22 -10.39
CA SER A 164 -18.04 -5.97 -10.72
C SER A 164 -18.79 -6.43 -9.48
N ASN A 165 -20.12 -6.52 -9.59
CA ASN A 165 -20.96 -7.07 -8.54
C ASN A 165 -21.02 -8.61 -8.63
N GLY A 166 -21.77 -9.24 -7.73
CA GLY A 166 -21.94 -10.71 -7.73
C GLY A 166 -22.54 -11.28 -9.02
N ASP A 167 -23.29 -10.47 -9.76
CA ASP A 167 -23.91 -10.85 -11.05
C ASP A 167 -22.97 -10.60 -12.25
N GLY A 168 -21.74 -10.15 -12.02
CA GLY A 168 -20.78 -9.80 -13.07
C GLY A 168 -21.03 -8.46 -13.76
N LYS A 169 -22.01 -7.67 -13.33
CA LYS A 169 -22.25 -6.33 -13.86
C LYS A 169 -21.10 -5.41 -13.47
N VAL A 170 -20.44 -4.83 -14.48
CA VAL A 170 -19.32 -3.91 -14.29
C VAL A 170 -19.81 -2.53 -13.87
N PHE A 171 -19.10 -1.90 -12.94
CA PHE A 171 -19.36 -0.54 -12.49
C PHE A 171 -18.04 0.21 -12.19
N SER A 172 -18.18 1.52 -12.00
CA SER A 172 -17.09 2.43 -11.65
C SER A 172 -17.38 3.07 -10.31
N SER A 173 -16.35 3.40 -9.55
CA SER A 173 -16.49 3.96 -8.21
C SER A 173 -15.27 4.78 -7.82
N VAL A 174 -15.38 5.54 -6.74
CA VAL A 174 -14.25 6.15 -6.03
C VAL A 174 -14.06 5.45 -4.68
N LEU A 175 -12.83 5.43 -4.17
CA LEU A 175 -12.55 5.01 -2.80
C LEU A 175 -12.94 6.13 -1.83
N THR A 176 -13.71 5.82 -0.80
CA THR A 176 -14.11 6.76 0.26
C THR A 176 -13.87 6.17 1.64
N LEU A 177 -13.70 7.04 2.64
CA LEU A 177 -13.60 6.63 4.04
C LEU A 177 -14.97 6.79 4.71
N SER A 178 -15.49 5.73 5.32
CA SER A 178 -16.70 5.80 6.14
C SER A 178 -16.42 6.44 7.49
N GLU A 179 -17.47 6.81 8.22
CA GLU A 179 -17.37 7.34 9.59
C GLU A 179 -16.64 6.36 10.54
N ASP A 180 -16.86 5.05 10.36
CA ASP A 180 -16.17 3.99 11.12
C ASP A 180 -14.70 3.75 10.69
N GLY A 181 -14.15 4.56 9.79
CA GLY A 181 -12.77 4.44 9.32
C GLY A 181 -12.51 3.28 8.34
N LYS A 182 -13.56 2.76 7.69
CA LYS A 182 -13.45 1.71 6.66
C LYS A 182 -13.42 2.32 5.26
N VAL A 183 -12.67 1.69 4.35
CA VAL A 183 -12.67 2.10 2.95
C VAL A 183 -13.81 1.43 2.20
N MET A 184 -14.61 2.23 1.50
CA MET A 184 -15.80 1.83 0.77
C MET A 184 -15.71 2.24 -0.70
N LEU A 185 -16.51 1.57 -1.54
CA LEU A 185 -16.77 1.98 -2.91
C LEU A 185 -18.02 2.87 -2.93
N ASP A 186 -17.84 4.14 -3.27
CA ASP A 186 -18.93 5.08 -3.49
C ASP A 186 -18.93 5.56 -4.95
N SER A 187 -20.09 5.65 -5.57
CA SER A 187 -20.21 6.15 -6.95
C SER A 187 -20.51 7.64 -7.00
N ARG A 188 -20.80 8.27 -5.85
CA ARG A 188 -21.06 9.70 -5.75
C ARG A 188 -19.80 10.52 -6.05
N ILE A 189 -19.94 11.49 -6.94
CA ILE A 189 -18.86 12.36 -7.42
C ILE A 189 -19.08 13.80 -6.98
N ALA A 190 -20.29 14.32 -7.20
CA ALA A 190 -20.63 15.71 -6.99
C ALA A 190 -22.13 15.88 -6.71
N VAL A 191 -22.55 17.13 -6.48
CA VAL A 191 -23.96 17.51 -6.44
C VAL A 191 -24.42 17.95 -7.83
N CYS A 192 -25.64 17.59 -8.22
CA CYS A 192 -26.21 17.89 -9.51
C CYS A 192 -26.53 19.38 -9.64
N PRO A 193 -26.02 20.08 -10.66
CA PRO A 193 -26.19 21.52 -10.82
C PRO A 193 -27.62 21.92 -11.25
N VAL A 194 -28.47 20.93 -11.57
CA VAL A 194 -29.85 21.15 -12.04
C VAL A 194 -30.86 20.93 -10.93
N CYS A 195 -30.76 19.82 -10.19
CA CYS A 195 -31.79 19.43 -9.21
C CYS A 195 -31.26 19.25 -7.77
N GLY A 196 -29.95 19.41 -7.53
CA GLY A 196 -29.35 19.22 -6.21
C GLY A 196 -29.25 17.75 -5.74
N GLY A 197 -29.66 16.78 -6.55
CA GLY A 197 -29.40 15.36 -6.29
C GLY A 197 -27.93 14.99 -6.47
N ASP A 198 -27.58 13.72 -6.33
CA ASP A 198 -26.19 13.27 -6.48
C ASP A 198 -25.82 13.04 -7.94
N ILE A 199 -24.56 13.30 -8.30
CA ILE A 199 -23.96 12.86 -9.55
C ILE A 199 -23.22 11.57 -9.29
N LEU A 200 -23.65 10.49 -9.95
CA LEU A 200 -23.11 9.15 -9.83
C LEU A 200 -22.28 8.80 -11.05
N VAL A 201 -21.13 8.16 -10.85
CA VAL A 201 -20.29 7.67 -11.95
C VAL A 201 -20.69 6.28 -12.40
N SER A 202 -20.63 6.06 -13.71
CA SER A 202 -20.73 4.76 -14.37
C SER A 202 -19.52 4.56 -15.30
N PRO A 203 -19.38 3.36 -15.92
CA PRO A 203 -18.28 3.11 -16.86
C PRO A 203 -18.18 4.12 -18.01
N SER A 204 -19.29 4.75 -18.41
CA SER A 204 -19.31 5.63 -19.58
C SER A 204 -19.75 7.06 -19.28
N ALA A 205 -20.45 7.32 -18.18
CA ALA A 205 -21.09 8.60 -17.94
C ALA A 205 -21.16 8.97 -16.45
N PHE A 206 -21.31 10.25 -16.20
CA PHE A 206 -21.81 10.81 -14.95
C PHE A 206 -23.31 11.03 -15.08
N ASN A 207 -24.10 10.52 -14.14
CA ASN A 207 -25.56 10.51 -14.21
C ASN A 207 -26.14 11.12 -12.94
N CYS A 208 -27.16 11.96 -13.07
CA CYS A 208 -27.90 12.40 -11.89
C CYS A 208 -28.64 11.21 -11.25
N SER A 209 -28.62 11.10 -9.93
CA SER A 209 -29.36 10.09 -9.17
C SER A 209 -30.87 10.18 -9.39
N ASN A 210 -31.38 11.36 -9.74
CA ASN A 210 -32.77 11.61 -10.07
C ASN A 210 -33.12 11.41 -11.56
N TYR A 211 -32.23 10.80 -12.36
CA TYR A 211 -32.44 10.58 -13.80
C TYR A 211 -33.70 9.77 -14.12
N SER A 212 -33.94 8.74 -13.32
CA SER A 212 -35.10 7.85 -13.43
C SER A 212 -36.17 8.12 -12.36
N ASN A 213 -36.01 9.18 -11.55
CA ASN A 213 -37.00 9.55 -10.54
C ASN A 213 -38.26 10.11 -11.23
N PRO A 214 -39.45 9.55 -10.99
CA PRO A 214 -40.68 9.93 -11.69
C PRO A 214 -41.20 11.33 -11.31
N ASP A 215 -40.83 11.86 -10.14
CA ASP A 215 -41.29 13.15 -9.65
C ASP A 215 -40.36 14.29 -10.09
N ILE A 216 -39.05 14.09 -9.95
CA ILE A 216 -38.04 15.12 -10.26
C ILE A 216 -37.67 15.14 -11.75
N LYS A 217 -37.61 13.98 -12.41
CA LYS A 217 -37.30 13.80 -13.84
C LYS A 217 -36.04 14.54 -14.34
N CYS A 218 -35.02 14.70 -13.50
CA CYS A 218 -33.80 15.43 -13.86
C CYS A 218 -32.97 14.68 -14.91
N LYS A 219 -32.87 15.20 -16.15
CA LYS A 219 -32.15 14.53 -17.24
C LYS A 219 -30.67 14.88 -17.35
N PHE A 220 -30.06 15.42 -16.30
CA PHE A 220 -28.64 15.72 -16.31
C PHE A 220 -27.80 14.45 -16.43
N MET A 221 -26.99 14.39 -17.48
CA MET A 221 -26.03 13.34 -17.78
C MET A 221 -24.89 13.93 -18.58
N SER A 222 -23.66 13.51 -18.29
CA SER A 222 -22.49 13.83 -19.09
C SER A 222 -21.69 12.58 -19.41
N TRP A 223 -21.25 12.45 -20.65
CA TRP A 223 -20.25 11.45 -21.00
C TRP A 223 -18.95 11.70 -20.23
N ARG A 224 -18.27 10.62 -19.84
CA ARG A 224 -16.95 10.72 -19.19
C ARG A 224 -15.85 11.16 -20.15
N ASN A 225 -16.00 10.83 -21.43
CA ASN A 225 -15.06 11.25 -22.46
C ASN A 225 -15.67 12.39 -23.30
N ILE A 226 -15.04 13.56 -23.29
CA ILE A 226 -15.41 14.69 -24.14
C ILE A 226 -14.21 15.07 -24.99
N ALA A 227 -14.35 14.91 -26.30
CA ALA A 227 -13.30 15.20 -27.28
C ALA A 227 -11.94 14.55 -26.94
N GLY A 228 -11.97 13.28 -26.51
CA GLY A 228 -10.77 12.49 -26.17
C GLY A 228 -10.29 12.68 -24.72
N HIS A 229 -10.72 13.73 -24.03
CA HIS A 229 -10.39 13.96 -22.62
C HIS A 229 -11.31 13.17 -21.70
N VAL A 230 -10.75 12.39 -20.80
CA VAL A 230 -11.51 11.67 -19.76
C VAL A 230 -11.63 12.60 -18.55
N ILE A 231 -12.86 13.06 -18.31
CA ILE A 231 -13.18 13.95 -17.20
C ILE A 231 -12.86 13.25 -15.87
N THR A 232 -12.04 13.91 -15.05
CA THR A 232 -11.66 13.43 -13.72
C THR A 232 -12.77 13.70 -12.69
N LYS A 233 -12.65 13.07 -11.51
CA LYS A 233 -13.55 13.37 -10.39
C LYS A 233 -13.53 14.86 -10.04
N GLN A 234 -12.34 15.44 -9.93
CA GLN A 234 -12.15 16.83 -9.56
C GLN A 234 -12.72 17.78 -10.60
N GLU A 235 -12.45 17.55 -11.89
CA GLU A 235 -13.01 18.36 -12.97
C GLU A 235 -14.54 18.31 -12.98
N MET A 236 -15.15 17.15 -12.75
CA MET A 236 -16.61 17.04 -12.64
C MET A 236 -17.15 17.81 -11.43
N GLN A 237 -16.44 17.80 -10.29
CA GLN A 237 -16.79 18.60 -9.12
C GLN A 237 -16.72 20.10 -9.43
N GLU A 238 -15.63 20.57 -10.04
CA GLU A 238 -15.48 21.96 -10.49
C GLU A 238 -16.60 22.38 -11.44
N ILE A 239 -16.95 21.56 -12.43
CA ILE A 239 -18.05 21.86 -13.36
C ILE A 239 -19.40 21.94 -12.63
N CYS A 240 -19.66 21.06 -11.66
CA CYS A 240 -20.90 21.07 -10.89
C CYS A 240 -21.02 22.27 -9.93
N GLU A 241 -19.91 22.63 -9.27
CA GLU A 241 -19.89 23.63 -8.20
C GLU A 241 -19.64 25.05 -8.73
N GLU A 242 -18.68 25.19 -9.65
CA GLU A 242 -18.20 26.46 -10.18
C GLU A 242 -18.73 26.74 -11.60
N GLY A 243 -19.37 25.74 -12.22
CA GLY A 243 -19.95 25.84 -13.57
C GLY A 243 -18.95 25.58 -14.70
N GLN A 244 -17.65 25.47 -14.41
CA GLN A 244 -16.59 25.19 -15.38
C GLN A 244 -15.34 24.65 -14.71
N THR A 245 -14.43 24.08 -15.50
CA THR A 245 -13.09 23.69 -15.06
C THR A 245 -12.24 24.92 -14.71
N LYS A 246 -11.37 24.77 -13.72
CA LYS A 246 -10.42 25.82 -13.32
C LYS A 246 -9.38 26.07 -14.40
N GLU A 247 -8.80 24.98 -14.90
CA GLU A 247 -7.74 25.01 -15.90
C GLU A 247 -8.25 24.67 -17.30
N LEU A 248 -7.44 25.01 -18.30
CA LEU A 248 -7.62 24.56 -19.67
C LEU A 248 -7.30 23.07 -19.76
N LEU A 249 -8.15 22.31 -20.45
CA LEU A 249 -7.97 20.87 -20.66
C LEU A 249 -7.44 20.58 -22.06
N GLU A 250 -6.61 19.56 -22.16
CA GLU A 250 -6.10 19.04 -23.44
C GLU A 250 -7.22 18.26 -24.16
N LEU A 251 -7.65 18.75 -25.32
CA LEU A 251 -8.72 18.13 -26.12
C LEU A 251 -8.21 17.77 -27.52
N TYR A 252 -8.87 16.79 -28.14
CA TYR A 252 -8.48 16.25 -29.43
C TYR A 252 -9.56 16.49 -30.49
N LYS A 253 -9.14 16.97 -31.66
CA LYS A 253 -10.00 17.03 -32.86
C LYS A 253 -10.08 15.66 -33.52
N ASN A 254 -11.05 15.48 -34.42
CA ASN A 254 -11.20 14.24 -35.20
C ASN A 254 -9.95 13.90 -36.04
N ASN A 255 -9.14 14.89 -36.41
CA ASN A 255 -7.87 14.70 -37.12
C ASN A 255 -6.67 14.49 -36.19
N GLY A 256 -6.89 14.31 -34.88
CA GLY A 256 -5.85 14.11 -33.87
C GLY A 256 -5.16 15.39 -33.38
N ALA A 257 -5.45 16.55 -33.97
CA ALA A 257 -4.84 17.79 -33.55
C ALA A 257 -5.30 18.18 -32.13
N ILE A 258 -4.33 18.57 -31.30
CA ILE A 258 -4.56 18.99 -29.91
C ILE A 258 -5.00 20.46 -29.89
N TYR A 259 -5.94 20.77 -29.00
CA TYR A 259 -6.34 22.13 -28.67
C TYR A 259 -6.75 22.20 -27.20
N TYR A 260 -6.70 23.40 -26.62
CA TYR A 260 -6.96 23.61 -25.21
C TYR A 260 -8.22 24.43 -25.00
N LYS A 261 -9.15 23.92 -24.19
CA LYS A 261 -10.37 24.64 -23.80
C LYS A 261 -10.81 24.24 -22.40
N LYS A 262 -11.61 25.10 -21.78
CA LYS A 262 -12.32 24.74 -20.56
C LYS A 262 -13.56 23.92 -20.91
N LEU A 263 -13.97 23.07 -19.98
CA LEU A 263 -15.28 22.45 -20.03
C LEU A 263 -16.18 23.15 -19.02
N GLY A 264 -17.42 23.45 -19.39
CA GLY A 264 -18.37 24.13 -18.51
C GLY A 264 -19.81 23.78 -18.83
N LEU A 265 -20.71 24.18 -17.95
CA LEU A 265 -22.14 23.97 -18.14
C LEU A 265 -22.68 24.84 -19.27
N SER A 266 -23.60 24.29 -20.07
CA SER A 266 -24.44 25.07 -20.97
C SER A 266 -25.28 26.08 -20.19
N GLU A 267 -25.82 27.12 -20.85
CA GLU A 267 -26.66 28.14 -20.21
C GLU A 267 -27.86 27.53 -19.45
N ASP A 268 -28.44 26.46 -19.99
CA ASP A 268 -29.55 25.72 -19.37
C ASP A 268 -29.11 24.70 -18.31
N LYS A 269 -27.79 24.58 -18.07
CA LYS A 269 -27.11 23.64 -17.16
C LYS A 269 -27.36 22.15 -17.43
N LYS A 270 -27.88 21.79 -18.60
CA LYS A 270 -28.24 20.38 -18.90
C LYS A 270 -27.12 19.59 -19.56
N SER A 271 -26.07 20.25 -20.05
CA SER A 271 -24.97 19.61 -20.75
C SER A 271 -23.63 20.27 -20.44
N ILE A 272 -22.54 19.52 -20.62
CA ILE A 272 -21.18 20.05 -20.56
C ILE A 272 -20.75 20.42 -21.99
N ILE A 273 -20.28 21.66 -22.16
CA ILE A 273 -19.84 22.25 -23.42
C ILE A 273 -18.39 22.72 -23.32
N LYS A 274 -17.76 22.91 -24.48
CA LYS A 274 -16.40 23.44 -24.62
C LYS A 274 -16.49 24.96 -24.74
N ILE A 275 -16.00 25.69 -23.74
CA ILE A 275 -16.06 27.16 -23.67
C ILE A 275 -14.72 27.79 -24.04
#